data_AF-A0AA43LM38-F1
#
_entry.id   AF-A0AA43LM38-F1
#
_cell.length_a   1.000
_cell.length_b   1.000
_cell.length_c   1.000
_cell.angle_alpha   90.00
_cell.angle_beta   90.00
_cell.angle_gamma   90.00
#
_symmetry.space_group_name_H-M   'P 1'
#
loop_
_entity.id
_entity.type
_entity.pdbx_description
1 polymer ?
#
loop_
_entity_poly.entity_id
_entity_poly.type
_entity_poly.pdbx_seq_one_letter_code
_entity_poly.pdbx_strand_id
1 'polypeptide(L)'
;MMVTILEIERFAIHDGPGIRTVVFLQGCPLRCSWCSNPESQQQKTQLLYLENRCTACGNCFNVCPHGAIRWEEGRPVFNRLQCVGCQTCSASCLQNAIRFAGKQMSVAAIMDVVRRDKEYYQTSGGGVTFSGGEAFMQADALIALLENCRAEGLHTAVETCGHVPPQQIRRALPWVDLFLFDIKHTDKTKLKQFTGADMDLILRNLHYIASHSPEKIILRTPVIPSFNNDISFMQSLFDLALETGIQTVHLLPYHTLGTDKYRQMGLAYPYPHITPLTKEDLLSYKQIGEERGIKNIHI
;
A
#
# COMPACT_ATOMS: atom_id res chain seq x y z
N MET A 1 -20.89 -7.37 3.79
CA MET A 1 -20.10 -6.84 2.64
C MET A 1 -18.78 -7.59 2.57
N MET A 2 -18.36 -8.00 1.37
CA MET A 2 -17.07 -8.67 1.12
C MET A 2 -16.00 -7.66 0.73
N VAL A 3 -14.76 -7.93 1.12
CA VAL A 3 -13.58 -7.10 0.89
C VAL A 3 -12.47 -8.01 0.38
N THR A 4 -11.73 -7.57 -0.63
CA THR A 4 -10.55 -8.29 -1.10
C THR A 4 -9.31 -7.69 -0.45
N ILE A 5 -8.61 -8.49 0.35
CA ILE A 5 -7.41 -8.06 1.06
C ILE A 5 -6.20 -8.90 0.65
N LEU A 6 -5.01 -8.35 0.80
CA LEU A 6 -3.75 -9.07 0.68
C LEU A 6 -3.46 -9.84 1.97
N GLU A 7 -3.43 -9.11 3.08
CA GLU A 7 -3.13 -9.64 4.40
C GLU A 7 -3.63 -8.70 5.50
N ILE A 8 -3.57 -9.20 6.75
CA ILE A 8 -3.77 -8.40 7.95
C ILE A 8 -2.51 -8.56 8.79
N GLU A 9 -1.76 -7.49 8.95
CA GLU A 9 -0.57 -7.45 9.79
C GLU A 9 -0.96 -6.93 11.17
N ARG A 10 -0.69 -7.72 12.20
CA ARG A 10 -0.92 -7.32 13.60
C ARG A 10 0.41 -6.85 14.17
N PHE A 11 0.36 -5.90 15.10
CA PHE A 11 1.54 -5.31 15.77
C PHE A 11 2.47 -4.50 14.86
N ALA A 12 1.94 -3.85 13.84
CA ALA A 12 2.70 -2.90 13.03
C ALA A 12 3.04 -1.63 13.81
N ILE A 13 4.23 -1.07 13.57
CA ILE A 13 4.75 0.13 14.27
C ILE A 13 5.17 1.26 13.33
N HIS A 14 5.04 1.08 12.01
CA HIS A 14 5.45 2.06 11.00
C HIS A 14 4.26 2.71 10.27
N ASP A 15 3.07 2.15 10.40
CA ASP A 15 1.86 2.50 9.66
C ASP A 15 0.94 3.46 10.43
N GLY A 16 1.54 4.35 11.23
CA GLY A 16 0.87 5.33 12.08
C GLY A 16 1.34 5.30 13.55
N PRO A 17 0.73 6.10 14.43
CA PRO A 17 1.11 6.15 15.84
C PRO A 17 0.70 4.87 16.59
N GLY A 18 1.51 4.51 17.58
CA GLY A 18 1.30 3.35 18.45
C GLY A 18 1.39 2.01 17.73
N ILE A 19 0.97 0.95 18.42
CA ILE A 19 0.82 -0.40 17.87
C ILE A 19 -0.46 -0.44 17.04
N ARG A 20 -0.36 -0.94 15.80
CA ARG A 20 -1.49 -0.96 14.88
C ARG A 20 -1.73 -2.34 14.29
N THR A 21 -2.99 -2.60 13.95
CA THR A 21 -3.33 -3.65 12.99
C THR A 21 -3.55 -3.02 11.63
N VAL A 22 -2.80 -3.47 10.64
CA VAL A 22 -2.88 -2.97 9.27
C VAL A 22 -3.65 -3.95 8.42
N VAL A 23 -4.72 -3.47 7.78
CA VAL A 23 -5.52 -4.25 6.83
C VAL A 23 -5.13 -3.78 5.42
N PHE A 24 -4.43 -4.63 4.68
CA PHE A 24 -3.95 -4.30 3.33
C PHE A 24 -5.02 -4.65 2.28
N LEU A 25 -5.78 -3.66 1.83
CA LEU A 25 -6.83 -3.81 0.82
C LEU A 25 -6.24 -3.90 -0.59
N GLN A 26 -6.86 -4.71 -1.45
CA GLN A 26 -6.44 -4.86 -2.84
C GLN A 26 -7.09 -3.82 -3.77
N GLY A 27 -6.38 -3.49 -4.85
CA GLY A 27 -6.70 -2.49 -5.86
C GLY A 27 -5.83 -1.24 -5.69
N CYS A 28 -5.20 -0.76 -6.77
CA CYS A 28 -4.51 0.53 -6.78
C CYS A 28 -4.72 1.20 -8.14
N PRO A 29 -5.06 2.50 -8.21
CA PRO A 29 -5.18 3.22 -9.46
C PRO A 29 -3.79 3.53 -10.07
N LEU A 30 -2.73 3.49 -9.26
CA LEU A 30 -1.38 3.81 -9.70
C LEU A 30 -0.59 2.58 -10.17
N ARG A 31 0.43 2.82 -10.98
CA ARG A 31 1.42 1.85 -11.45
C ARG A 31 2.84 2.36 -11.18
N CYS A 32 3.11 2.71 -9.91
CA CYS A 32 4.42 3.21 -9.51
C CYS A 32 5.52 2.23 -9.93
N SER A 33 6.54 2.72 -10.63
CA SER A 33 7.62 1.86 -11.12
C SER A 33 8.41 1.19 -9.97
N TRP A 34 8.40 1.75 -8.76
CA TRP A 34 9.03 1.20 -7.55
C TRP A 34 8.05 0.51 -6.60
N CYS A 35 6.84 0.13 -7.05
CA CYS A 35 5.81 -0.45 -6.19
C CYS A 35 6.35 -1.66 -5.43
N SER A 36 6.18 -1.71 -4.10
CA SER A 36 6.63 -2.86 -3.31
C SER A 36 5.61 -4.00 -3.26
N ASN A 37 4.36 -3.75 -3.67
CA ASN A 37 3.25 -4.70 -3.59
C ASN A 37 2.53 -4.80 -4.95
N PRO A 38 3.18 -5.28 -6.03
CA PRO A 38 2.55 -5.37 -7.36
C PRO A 38 1.25 -6.18 -7.37
N GLU A 39 1.13 -7.17 -6.48
CA GLU A 39 -0.05 -8.00 -6.30
C GLU A 39 -1.26 -7.21 -5.77
N SER A 40 -1.04 -6.01 -5.19
CA SER A 40 -2.10 -5.11 -4.75
C SER A 40 -2.76 -4.36 -5.90
N GLN A 41 -2.12 -4.24 -7.07
CA GLN A 41 -2.53 -3.26 -8.08
C GLN A 41 -3.87 -3.56 -8.75
N GLN A 42 -4.24 -4.84 -8.85
CA GLN A 42 -5.49 -5.28 -9.47
C GLN A 42 -6.37 -5.98 -8.44
N GLN A 43 -7.67 -5.69 -8.46
CA GLN A 43 -8.68 -6.35 -7.61
C GLN A 43 -9.05 -7.75 -8.14
N LYS A 44 -8.04 -8.60 -8.27
CA LYS A 44 -8.21 -9.99 -8.68
C LYS A 44 -7.20 -10.85 -7.96
N THR A 45 -7.53 -12.12 -7.80
CA THR A 45 -6.61 -13.09 -7.22
C THR A 45 -5.34 -13.20 -8.08
N GLN A 46 -4.17 -13.07 -7.46
CA GLN A 46 -2.87 -13.10 -8.13
C GLN A 46 -2.13 -14.39 -7.80
N LEU A 47 -1.70 -15.14 -8.82
CA LEU A 47 -0.84 -16.31 -8.62
C LEU A 47 0.58 -15.87 -8.26
N LEU A 48 1.14 -16.43 -7.20
CA LEU A 48 2.52 -16.24 -6.78
C LEU A 48 3.24 -17.59 -6.84
N TYR A 49 4.39 -17.63 -7.50
CA TYR A 49 5.23 -18.82 -7.62
C TYR A 49 6.60 -18.60 -6.97
N LEU A 50 6.84 -19.26 -5.85
CA LEU A 50 8.09 -19.23 -5.10
C LEU A 50 8.99 -20.35 -5.62
N GLU A 51 9.74 -20.05 -6.68
CA GLU A 51 10.59 -21.03 -7.36
C GLU A 51 11.56 -21.75 -6.42
N ASN A 52 12.15 -21.04 -5.47
CA ASN A 52 13.09 -21.58 -4.48
C ASN A 52 12.47 -22.62 -3.54
N ARG A 53 11.15 -22.76 -3.49
CA ARG A 53 10.44 -23.79 -2.70
C ARG A 53 9.96 -24.96 -3.56
N CYS A 54 10.00 -24.85 -4.88
CA CYS A 54 9.43 -25.84 -5.77
C CYS A 54 10.37 -27.06 -5.90
N THR A 55 9.85 -28.25 -5.64
CA THR A 55 10.56 -29.53 -5.84
C THR A 55 10.38 -30.13 -7.22
N ALA A 56 9.72 -29.41 -8.15
CA ALA A 56 9.42 -29.89 -9.49
C ALA A 56 8.69 -31.26 -9.54
N CYS A 57 7.76 -31.50 -8.61
CA CYS A 57 7.03 -32.78 -8.52
C CYS A 57 5.93 -33.00 -9.59
N GLY A 58 5.60 -32.00 -10.43
CA GLY A 58 4.54 -32.13 -11.46
C GLY A 58 3.11 -32.08 -10.95
N ASN A 59 2.85 -32.16 -9.63
CA ASN A 59 1.48 -32.26 -9.11
C ASN A 59 0.58 -31.09 -9.53
N CYS A 60 1.10 -29.87 -9.46
CA CYS A 60 0.36 -28.66 -9.85
C CYS A 60 -0.12 -28.68 -11.31
N PHE A 61 0.70 -29.22 -12.22
CA PHE A 61 0.37 -29.41 -13.63
C PHE A 61 -0.76 -30.43 -13.78
N ASN A 62 -0.63 -31.58 -13.14
CA ASN A 62 -1.60 -32.68 -13.24
C ASN A 62 -3.00 -32.31 -12.69
N VAL A 63 -3.07 -31.47 -11.65
CA VAL A 63 -4.35 -31.11 -11.02
C VAL A 63 -4.99 -29.84 -11.56
N CYS A 64 -4.35 -29.11 -12.48
CA CYS A 64 -4.88 -27.82 -12.94
C CYS A 64 -6.12 -28.02 -13.83
N PRO A 65 -7.34 -27.70 -13.37
CA PRO A 65 -8.55 -28.02 -14.13
C PRO A 65 -8.76 -27.09 -15.35
N HIS A 66 -8.01 -25.99 -15.41
CA HIS A 66 -8.12 -24.99 -16.48
C HIS A 66 -6.97 -25.08 -17.48
N GLY A 67 -6.03 -26.02 -17.35
CA GLY A 67 -4.87 -26.13 -18.25
C GLY A 67 -3.95 -24.90 -18.23
N ALA A 68 -3.96 -24.12 -17.13
CA ALA A 68 -3.19 -22.88 -16.98
C ALA A 68 -1.72 -23.11 -16.59
N ILE A 69 -1.29 -24.37 -16.47
CA ILE A 69 0.06 -24.76 -16.10
C ILE A 69 0.56 -25.69 -17.21
N ARG A 70 1.74 -25.40 -17.74
CA ARG A 70 2.47 -26.27 -18.67
C ARG A 70 3.71 -26.83 -17.99
N TRP A 71 4.26 -27.89 -18.55
CA TRP A 71 5.50 -28.50 -18.09
C TRP A 71 6.61 -28.27 -19.13
N GLU A 72 7.61 -27.48 -18.78
CA GLU A 72 8.71 -27.10 -19.68
C GLU A 72 10.03 -27.18 -18.90
N GLU A 73 11.07 -27.79 -19.49
CA GLU A 73 12.42 -27.90 -18.90
C GLU A 73 12.44 -28.42 -17.44
N GLY A 74 11.55 -29.36 -17.12
CA GLY A 74 11.44 -29.95 -15.79
C GLY A 74 10.83 -29.01 -14.73
N ARG A 75 10.16 -27.92 -15.14
CA ARG A 75 9.52 -26.96 -14.24
C ARG A 75 8.09 -26.60 -14.69
N PRO A 76 7.22 -26.16 -13.76
CA PRO A 76 5.92 -25.63 -14.13
C PRO A 76 6.04 -24.22 -14.72
N VAL A 77 5.42 -24.00 -15.88
CA VAL A 77 5.28 -22.69 -16.53
C VAL A 77 3.80 -22.27 -16.47
N PHE A 78 3.54 -21.09 -15.90
CA PHE A 78 2.17 -20.63 -15.62
C PHE A 78 1.65 -19.71 -16.71
N ASN A 79 0.59 -20.11 -17.41
CA ASN A 79 -0.20 -19.21 -18.24
C ASN A 79 -1.13 -18.38 -17.34
N ARG A 80 -0.66 -17.19 -16.97
CA ARG A 80 -1.35 -16.28 -16.05
C ARG A 80 -2.64 -15.67 -16.63
N LEU A 81 -2.79 -15.65 -17.95
CA LEU A 81 -4.01 -15.19 -18.61
C LEU A 81 -5.13 -16.26 -18.54
N GLN A 82 -4.76 -17.54 -18.50
CA GLN A 82 -5.69 -18.67 -18.41
C GLN A 82 -5.98 -19.09 -16.96
N CYS A 83 -5.14 -18.69 -16.02
CA CYS A 83 -5.34 -18.97 -14.60
C CYS A 83 -6.50 -18.13 -14.05
N VAL A 84 -7.59 -18.80 -13.65
CA VAL A 84 -8.76 -18.16 -13.03
C VAL A 84 -8.64 -18.03 -11.50
N GLY A 85 -7.52 -18.45 -10.91
CA GLY A 85 -7.31 -18.37 -9.46
C GLY A 85 -8.14 -19.35 -8.63
N CYS A 86 -8.49 -20.52 -9.16
CA CYS A 86 -9.26 -21.58 -8.46
C CYS A 86 -8.50 -22.25 -7.30
N GLN A 87 -7.19 -22.00 -7.18
CA GLN A 87 -6.31 -22.45 -6.09
C GLN A 87 -6.09 -23.96 -5.95
N THR A 88 -6.63 -24.80 -6.86
CA THR A 88 -6.42 -26.26 -6.85
C THR A 88 -4.93 -26.64 -6.81
N CYS A 89 -4.10 -25.94 -7.60
CA CYS A 89 -2.66 -26.16 -7.65
C CYS A 89 -1.92 -25.70 -6.38
N SER A 90 -2.46 -24.74 -5.62
CA SER A 90 -1.89 -24.31 -4.35
C SER A 90 -2.22 -25.32 -3.25
N ALA A 91 -3.48 -25.79 -3.19
CA ALA A 91 -3.92 -26.82 -2.25
C ALA A 91 -3.16 -28.15 -2.40
N SER A 92 -2.71 -28.48 -3.61
CA SER A 92 -1.95 -29.69 -3.90
C SER A 92 -0.42 -29.51 -3.79
N CYS A 93 0.05 -28.29 -3.48
CA CYS A 93 1.48 -27.97 -3.48
C CYS A 93 2.15 -28.39 -2.17
N LEU A 94 2.99 -29.43 -2.23
CA LEU A 94 3.67 -30.02 -1.07
C LEU A 94 4.53 -29.03 -0.27
N GLN A 95 5.08 -28.00 -0.92
CA GLN A 95 6.03 -27.05 -0.33
C GLN A 95 5.48 -25.62 -0.23
N ASN A 96 4.18 -25.42 -0.50
CA ASN A 96 3.56 -24.09 -0.55
C ASN A 96 4.31 -23.12 -1.50
N ALA A 97 4.87 -23.66 -2.59
CA ALA A 97 5.56 -22.93 -3.64
C ALA A 97 4.59 -22.18 -4.56
N ILE A 98 3.33 -22.59 -4.63
CA ILE A 98 2.26 -21.88 -5.36
C ILE A 98 1.32 -21.28 -4.32
N ARG A 99 1.14 -19.96 -4.38
CA ARG A 99 0.26 -19.21 -3.49
C ARG A 99 -0.63 -18.29 -4.30
N PHE A 100 -1.67 -17.78 -3.66
CA PHE A 100 -2.56 -16.80 -4.25
C PHE A 100 -2.72 -15.61 -3.30
N ALA A 101 -2.50 -14.40 -3.82
CA ALA A 101 -2.80 -13.15 -3.12
C ALA A 101 -4.19 -12.64 -3.52
N GLY A 102 -4.85 -11.85 -2.66
CA GLY A 102 -6.21 -11.36 -2.88
C GLY A 102 -7.27 -12.32 -2.32
N LYS A 103 -7.35 -12.38 -0.99
CA LYS A 103 -8.33 -13.16 -0.24
C LYS A 103 -9.60 -12.33 -0.04
N GLN A 104 -10.75 -12.94 -0.29
CA GLN A 104 -12.03 -12.33 0.10
C GLN A 104 -12.32 -12.59 1.58
N MET A 105 -12.62 -11.53 2.32
CA MET A 105 -13.06 -11.58 3.72
C MET A 105 -14.27 -10.69 3.91
N SER A 106 -15.18 -11.07 4.82
CA SER A 106 -16.27 -10.19 5.19
C SER A 106 -15.77 -9.08 6.11
N VAL A 107 -16.44 -7.92 6.12
CA VAL A 107 -16.19 -6.85 7.09
C VAL A 107 -16.19 -7.39 8.52
N ALA A 108 -17.16 -8.24 8.87
CA ALA A 108 -17.23 -8.87 10.19
C ALA A 108 -15.98 -9.70 10.52
N ALA A 109 -15.51 -10.53 9.59
CA ALA A 109 -14.31 -11.36 9.80
C ALA A 109 -13.02 -10.52 9.93
N ILE A 110 -12.93 -9.38 9.24
CA ILE A 110 -11.80 -8.44 9.41
C ILE A 110 -11.88 -7.81 10.80
N MET A 111 -13.06 -7.35 11.21
CA MET A 111 -13.27 -6.77 12.55
C MET A 111 -12.95 -7.78 13.67
N ASP A 112 -13.26 -9.06 13.49
CA ASP A 112 -12.91 -10.12 14.45
C ASP A 112 -11.39 -10.31 14.62
N VAL A 113 -10.58 -9.96 13.61
CA VAL A 113 -9.12 -9.96 13.74
C VAL A 113 -8.67 -8.68 14.42
N VAL A 114 -9.17 -7.52 13.96
CA VAL A 114 -8.85 -6.20 14.49
C VAL A 114 -9.11 -6.09 16.00
N ARG A 115 -10.21 -6.66 16.49
CA ARG A 115 -10.58 -6.65 17.91
C ARG A 115 -9.59 -7.35 18.82
N ARG A 116 -8.81 -8.31 18.29
CA ARG A 116 -7.89 -9.12 19.10
C ARG A 116 -6.77 -8.32 19.71
N ASP A 117 -6.45 -7.15 19.15
CA ASP A 117 -5.36 -6.29 19.62
C ASP A 117 -5.86 -5.02 20.33
N LYS A 118 -7.14 -4.99 20.73
CA LYS A 118 -7.77 -3.81 21.35
C LYS A 118 -7.01 -3.27 22.56
N GLU A 119 -6.52 -4.15 23.43
CA GLU A 119 -5.74 -3.79 24.62
C GLU A 119 -4.40 -3.14 24.28
N TYR A 120 -3.75 -3.60 23.21
CA TYR A 120 -2.50 -3.00 22.73
C TYR A 120 -2.74 -1.59 22.20
N TYR A 121 -3.81 -1.39 21.42
CA TYR A 121 -4.16 -0.07 20.91
C TYR A 121 -4.37 0.94 22.06
N GLN A 122 -5.10 0.53 23.10
CA GLN A 122 -5.37 1.37 24.26
C GLN A 122 -4.09 1.76 25.01
N THR A 123 -3.17 0.81 25.15
CA THR A 123 -1.91 1.04 25.88
C THR A 123 -0.93 1.92 25.08
N SER A 124 -0.86 1.73 23.76
CA SER A 124 0.13 2.43 22.92
C SER A 124 -0.37 3.73 22.29
N GLY A 125 -1.65 4.10 22.46
CA GLY A 125 -2.31 5.14 21.65
C GLY A 125 -2.41 4.76 20.17
N GLY A 126 -2.53 3.46 19.90
CA GLY A 126 -2.53 2.87 18.56
C GLY A 126 -3.92 2.72 17.95
N GLY A 127 -4.09 1.76 17.04
CA GLY A 127 -5.39 1.51 16.42
C GLY A 127 -5.32 0.68 15.14
N VAL A 128 -6.14 1.03 14.15
CA VAL A 128 -6.25 0.29 12.89
C VAL A 128 -5.78 1.16 11.73
N THR A 129 -5.01 0.61 10.81
CA THR A 129 -4.65 1.27 9.55
C THR A 129 -5.22 0.50 8.37
N PHE A 130 -5.86 1.19 7.45
CA PHE A 130 -6.27 0.62 6.16
C PHE A 130 -5.27 1.06 5.09
N SER A 131 -4.53 0.10 4.52
CA SER A 131 -3.46 0.31 3.53
C SER A 131 -3.62 -0.70 2.37
N GLY A 132 -2.54 -1.12 1.72
CA GLY A 132 -2.49 -2.13 0.66
C GLY A 132 -2.07 -1.57 -0.69
N GLY A 133 -3.02 -1.49 -1.60
CA GLY A 133 -2.89 -0.67 -2.80
C GLY A 133 -3.34 0.75 -2.52
N GLU A 134 -4.59 1.04 -2.84
CA GLU A 134 -5.32 2.25 -2.49
C GLU A 134 -6.63 1.81 -1.84
N ALA A 135 -6.75 1.97 -0.53
CA ALA A 135 -7.88 1.46 0.24
C ALA A 135 -9.23 1.98 -0.31
N PHE A 136 -9.24 3.20 -0.83
CA PHE A 136 -10.41 3.82 -1.45
C PHE A 136 -10.88 3.14 -2.75
N MET A 137 -10.08 2.26 -3.37
CA MET A 137 -10.55 1.40 -4.48
C MET A 137 -11.67 0.44 -4.05
N GLN A 138 -11.87 0.24 -2.76
CA GLN A 138 -13.01 -0.49 -2.18
C GLN A 138 -13.78 0.41 -1.18
N ALA A 139 -14.07 1.65 -1.58
CA ALA A 139 -14.60 2.71 -0.70
C ALA A 139 -15.78 2.29 0.18
N ASP A 140 -16.78 1.57 -0.35
CA ASP A 140 -17.94 1.17 0.45
C ASP A 140 -17.56 0.19 1.59
N ALA A 141 -16.65 -0.75 1.30
CA ALA A 141 -16.12 -1.66 2.29
C ALA A 141 -15.21 -0.97 3.29
N LEU A 142 -14.35 -0.06 2.82
CA LEU A 142 -13.50 0.76 3.67
C LEU A 142 -14.34 1.59 4.65
N ILE A 143 -15.38 2.27 4.18
CA ILE A 143 -16.27 3.08 5.02
C ILE A 143 -16.97 2.20 6.06
N ALA A 144 -17.49 1.04 5.67
CA ALA A 144 -18.10 0.11 6.63
C ALA A 144 -17.09 -0.35 7.71
N LEU A 145 -15.84 -0.61 7.34
CA LEU A 145 -14.78 -0.94 8.30
C LEU A 145 -14.47 0.23 9.25
N LEU A 146 -14.34 1.44 8.71
CA LEU A 146 -14.10 2.65 9.50
C LEU A 146 -15.25 2.91 10.49
N GLU A 147 -16.51 2.81 10.06
CA GLU A 147 -17.69 2.95 10.91
C GLU A 147 -17.70 1.92 12.05
N ASN A 148 -17.38 0.65 11.76
CA ASN A 148 -17.29 -0.41 12.77
C ASN A 148 -16.15 -0.14 13.77
N CYS A 149 -14.98 0.28 13.30
CA CYS A 149 -13.87 0.68 14.17
C CYS A 149 -14.27 1.84 15.10
N ARG A 150 -14.92 2.87 14.55
CA ARG A 150 -15.36 4.05 15.30
C ARG A 150 -16.44 3.71 16.34
N ALA A 151 -17.39 2.84 15.99
CA ALA A 151 -18.41 2.36 16.93
C ALA A 151 -17.82 1.64 18.15
N GLU A 152 -16.63 1.06 18.02
CA GLU A 152 -15.92 0.37 19.09
C GLU A 152 -14.87 1.23 19.82
N GLY A 153 -14.78 2.52 19.46
CA GLY A 153 -13.83 3.47 20.02
C GLY A 153 -12.39 3.27 19.53
N LEU A 154 -12.18 2.62 18.39
CA LEU A 154 -10.85 2.38 17.82
C LEU A 154 -10.41 3.59 16.99
N HIS A 155 -9.17 4.06 17.19
CA HIS A 155 -8.55 5.06 16.33
C HIS A 155 -8.31 4.46 14.94
N THR A 156 -8.66 5.22 13.91
CA THR A 156 -8.55 4.80 12.51
C THR A 156 -7.51 5.62 11.75
N ALA A 157 -6.70 4.95 10.93
CA ALA A 157 -5.81 5.59 9.98
C ALA A 157 -6.05 5.03 8.58
N VAL A 158 -5.86 5.84 7.55
CA VAL A 158 -5.93 5.41 6.15
C VAL A 158 -4.67 5.85 5.42
N GLU A 159 -3.96 4.89 4.82
CA GLU A 159 -2.92 5.17 3.85
C GLU A 159 -3.54 5.36 2.47
N THR A 160 -3.21 6.47 1.81
CA THR A 160 -3.77 6.78 0.49
C THR A 160 -2.79 7.54 -0.38
N CYS A 161 -2.85 7.28 -1.69
CA CYS A 161 -2.21 8.09 -2.71
C CYS A 161 -3.08 9.26 -3.20
N GLY A 162 -4.32 9.37 -2.71
CA GLY A 162 -5.23 10.47 -3.04
C GLY A 162 -5.82 10.43 -4.44
N HIS A 163 -5.46 9.46 -5.28
CA HIS A 163 -5.91 9.36 -6.67
C HIS A 163 -7.26 8.64 -6.79
N VAL A 164 -8.32 9.22 -6.21
CA VAL A 164 -9.66 8.63 -6.16
C VAL A 164 -10.76 9.66 -6.36
N PRO A 165 -11.99 9.26 -6.74
CA PRO A 165 -13.11 10.18 -6.86
C PRO A 165 -13.34 10.98 -5.55
N PRO A 166 -13.47 12.32 -5.60
CA PRO A 166 -13.56 13.15 -4.38
C PRO A 166 -14.72 12.79 -3.46
N GLN A 167 -15.80 12.23 -3.99
CA GLN A 167 -16.93 11.76 -3.21
C GLN A 167 -16.55 10.67 -2.20
N GLN A 168 -15.55 9.83 -2.52
CA GLN A 168 -15.09 8.77 -1.62
C GLN A 168 -14.37 9.36 -0.39
N ILE A 169 -13.48 10.35 -0.61
CA ILE A 169 -12.83 11.09 0.47
C ILE A 169 -13.86 11.79 1.35
N ARG A 170 -14.85 12.47 0.74
CA ARG A 170 -15.92 13.18 1.47
C ARG A 170 -16.71 12.26 2.39
N ARG A 171 -17.05 11.05 1.92
CA ARG A 171 -17.80 10.06 2.70
C ARG A 171 -16.98 9.45 3.83
N ALA A 172 -15.68 9.27 3.64
CA ALA A 172 -14.81 8.66 4.66
C ALA A 172 -14.31 9.64 5.72
N LEU A 173 -14.14 10.93 5.38
CA LEU A 173 -13.55 11.95 6.26
C LEU A 173 -14.10 11.98 7.71
N PRO A 174 -15.41 11.83 7.97
CA PRO A 174 -15.95 11.80 9.34
C PRO A 174 -15.46 10.62 10.18
N TRP A 175 -15.03 9.54 9.53
CA TRP A 175 -14.68 8.27 10.16
C TRP A 175 -13.18 8.01 10.24
N VAL A 176 -12.35 8.92 9.71
CA VAL A 176 -10.89 8.82 9.71
C VAL A 176 -10.31 9.78 10.74
N ASP A 177 -9.50 9.25 11.64
CA ASP A 177 -8.74 10.04 12.61
C ASP A 177 -7.40 10.53 12.05
N LEU A 178 -6.79 9.75 11.16
CA LEU A 178 -5.49 10.06 10.54
C LEU A 178 -5.41 9.63 9.07
N PHE A 179 -4.97 10.54 8.21
CA PHE A 179 -4.57 10.27 6.84
C PHE A 179 -3.05 10.22 6.76
N LEU A 180 -2.54 9.10 6.26
CA LEU A 180 -1.17 8.90 5.84
C LEU A 180 -1.16 9.14 4.32
N PHE A 181 -0.97 10.40 3.92
CA PHE A 181 -1.24 10.84 2.55
C PHE A 181 0.06 10.92 1.73
N ASP A 182 0.20 10.04 0.74
CA ASP A 182 1.38 9.98 -0.12
C ASP A 182 1.35 11.06 -1.19
N ILE A 183 2.35 11.94 -1.19
CA ILE A 183 2.73 12.76 -2.35
C ILE A 183 3.98 12.14 -2.96
N LYS A 184 3.93 11.81 -4.25
CA LYS A 184 5.05 11.12 -4.94
C LYS A 184 5.92 12.11 -5.71
N HIS A 185 5.30 13.10 -6.35
CA HIS A 185 5.98 14.23 -6.99
C HIS A 185 5.02 15.41 -7.12
N THR A 186 5.56 16.62 -7.20
CA THR A 186 4.86 17.88 -7.52
C THR A 186 5.00 18.32 -8.99
N ASP A 187 5.64 17.50 -9.83
CA ASP A 187 5.77 17.71 -11.26
C ASP A 187 4.79 16.77 -11.96
N LYS A 188 3.81 17.34 -12.67
CA LYS A 188 2.74 16.60 -13.32
C LYS A 188 3.25 15.61 -14.37
N THR A 189 4.29 15.97 -15.10
CA THR A 189 4.86 15.17 -16.18
C THR A 189 5.59 13.96 -15.59
N LYS A 190 6.50 14.20 -14.64
CA LYS A 190 7.22 13.12 -13.95
C LYS A 190 6.26 12.20 -13.20
N LEU A 191 5.30 12.75 -12.46
CA LEU A 191 4.32 11.97 -11.71
C LEU A 191 3.54 11.03 -12.64
N LYS A 192 2.98 11.56 -13.73
CA LYS A 192 2.22 10.77 -14.70
C LYS A 192 3.09 9.71 -15.37
N GLN A 193 4.32 10.04 -15.76
CA GLN A 193 5.24 9.11 -16.40
C GLN A 193 5.56 7.90 -15.51
N PHE A 194 5.85 8.12 -14.23
CA PHE A 194 6.33 7.06 -13.33
C PHE A 194 5.23 6.30 -12.58
N THR A 195 4.02 6.86 -12.51
CA THR A 195 2.95 6.28 -11.69
C THR A 195 1.61 6.17 -12.41
N GLY A 196 1.43 6.88 -13.53
CA GLY A 196 0.14 7.01 -14.21
C GLY A 196 -0.85 7.97 -13.53
N ALA A 197 -0.46 8.64 -12.45
CA ALA A 197 -1.38 9.47 -11.68
C ALA A 197 -1.76 10.79 -12.37
N ASP A 198 -2.99 11.23 -12.11
CA ASP A 198 -3.46 12.61 -12.26
C ASP A 198 -3.17 13.43 -11.00
N MET A 199 -2.22 14.37 -11.12
CA MET A 199 -1.82 15.27 -10.03
C MET A 199 -2.96 16.17 -9.56
N ASP A 200 -3.81 16.65 -10.47
CA ASP A 200 -4.86 17.62 -10.14
C ASP A 200 -5.92 16.96 -9.23
N LEU A 201 -6.20 15.67 -9.46
CA LEU A 201 -7.10 14.88 -8.64
C LEU A 201 -6.53 14.65 -7.23
N ILE A 202 -5.25 14.30 -7.14
CA ILE A 202 -4.55 14.07 -5.86
C ILE A 202 -4.55 15.35 -5.02
N LEU A 203 -4.12 16.47 -5.60
CA LEU A 203 -4.05 17.76 -4.89
C LEU A 203 -5.44 18.25 -4.49
N ARG A 204 -6.46 18.07 -5.35
CA ARG A 204 -7.85 18.39 -4.99
C ARG A 204 -8.32 17.65 -3.74
N ASN A 205 -8.00 16.36 -3.63
CA ASN A 205 -8.36 15.56 -2.46
C ASN A 205 -7.55 15.96 -1.22
N LEU A 206 -6.24 16.21 -1.37
CA LEU A 206 -5.39 16.72 -0.29
C LEU A 206 -5.94 18.04 0.27
N HIS A 207 -6.17 19.04 -0.59
CA HIS A 207 -6.71 20.34 -0.20
C HIS A 207 -8.10 20.23 0.42
N TYR A 208 -8.94 19.29 -0.04
CA TYR A 208 -10.22 19.05 0.59
C TYR A 208 -10.08 18.58 2.04
N ILE A 209 -9.21 17.61 2.32
CA ILE A 209 -8.97 17.14 3.69
C ILE A 209 -8.34 18.27 4.52
N ALA A 210 -7.31 18.93 3.99
CA ALA A 210 -6.56 19.97 4.70
C ALA A 210 -7.39 21.22 5.00
N SER A 211 -8.37 21.57 4.17
CA SER A 211 -9.29 22.69 4.45
C SER A 211 -10.28 22.41 5.58
N HIS A 212 -10.48 21.14 5.96
CA HIS A 212 -11.39 20.74 7.04
C HIS A 212 -10.65 20.33 8.32
N SER A 213 -9.53 19.62 8.17
CA SER A 213 -8.81 18.98 9.28
C SER A 213 -7.34 18.73 8.91
N PRO A 214 -6.51 19.78 8.75
CA PRO A 214 -5.09 19.62 8.38
C PRO A 214 -4.29 18.85 9.44
N GLU A 215 -4.69 18.91 10.71
CA GLU A 215 -4.11 18.16 11.82
C GLU A 215 -4.28 16.64 11.69
N LYS A 216 -5.24 16.19 10.88
CA LYS A 216 -5.44 14.77 10.59
C LYS A 216 -4.52 14.24 9.49
N ILE A 217 -3.60 15.04 8.94
CA ILE A 217 -2.77 14.63 7.81
C ILE A 217 -1.31 14.52 8.23
N ILE A 218 -0.71 13.38 7.90
CA ILE A 218 0.74 13.24 7.78
C ILE A 218 1.04 13.12 6.30
N LEU A 219 1.79 14.08 5.77
CA LEU A 219 2.25 14.03 4.39
C LEU A 219 3.41 13.04 4.29
N ARG A 220 3.35 12.10 3.36
CA ARG A 220 4.37 11.07 3.17
C ARG A 220 4.99 11.18 1.80
N THR A 221 6.29 10.98 1.71
CA THR A 221 6.97 10.80 0.43
C THR A 221 7.95 9.64 0.51
N PRO A 222 7.81 8.59 -0.31
CA PRO A 222 8.95 7.72 -0.56
C PRO A 222 9.97 8.50 -1.39
N VAL A 223 11.20 8.58 -0.89
CA VAL A 223 12.32 9.24 -1.58
C VAL A 223 12.99 8.20 -2.47
N ILE A 224 12.81 8.38 -3.77
CA ILE A 224 13.20 7.43 -4.81
C ILE A 224 14.33 8.04 -5.66
N PRO A 225 15.50 7.38 -5.72
CA PRO A 225 16.60 7.79 -6.59
C PRO A 225 16.17 7.96 -8.05
N SER A 226 16.68 8.99 -8.72
CA SER A 226 16.37 9.30 -10.14
C SER A 226 14.92 9.68 -10.45
N PHE A 227 14.07 9.85 -9.42
CA PHE A 227 12.69 10.31 -9.59
C PHE A 227 12.45 11.61 -8.82
N ASN A 228 12.51 11.56 -7.49
CA ASN A 228 12.20 12.68 -6.59
C ASN A 228 13.26 12.89 -5.50
N ASN A 229 14.38 12.17 -5.57
CA ASN A 229 15.54 12.37 -4.68
C ASN A 229 16.36 13.61 -5.09
N ASP A 230 15.74 14.79 -5.00
CA ASP A 230 16.37 16.07 -5.31
C ASP A 230 15.80 17.22 -4.44
N ILE A 231 16.60 18.28 -4.28
CA ILE A 231 16.26 19.42 -3.41
C ILE A 231 15.03 20.18 -3.94
N SER A 232 14.85 20.29 -5.25
CA SER A 232 13.75 21.05 -5.85
C SER A 232 12.40 20.40 -5.51
N PHE A 233 12.31 19.07 -5.61
CA PHE A 233 11.14 18.35 -5.16
C PHE A 233 10.90 18.53 -3.66
N MET A 234 11.92 18.34 -2.81
CA MET A 234 11.77 18.46 -1.35
C MET A 234 11.28 19.85 -0.94
N GLN A 235 11.81 20.90 -1.58
CA GLN A 235 11.31 22.26 -1.38
C GLN A 235 9.82 22.34 -1.72
N SER A 236 9.41 21.95 -2.93
CA SER A 236 7.99 22.01 -3.31
C SER A 236 7.06 21.15 -2.44
N LEU A 237 7.54 20.05 -1.87
CA LEU A 237 6.80 19.23 -0.90
C LEU A 237 6.57 20.00 0.40
N PHE A 238 7.59 20.69 0.90
CA PHE A 238 7.48 21.51 2.11
C PHE A 238 6.62 22.77 1.87
N ASP A 239 6.70 23.39 0.69
CA ASP A 239 5.77 24.46 0.28
C ASP A 239 4.32 23.98 0.39
N LEU A 240 4.01 22.83 -0.22
CA LEU A 240 2.68 22.24 -0.17
C LEU A 240 2.21 21.97 1.27
N ALA A 241 3.09 21.45 2.14
CA ALA A 241 2.76 21.21 3.55
C ALA A 241 2.44 22.52 4.29
N LEU A 242 3.25 23.58 4.09
CA LEU A 242 3.04 24.89 4.70
C LEU A 242 1.74 25.55 4.20
N GLU A 243 1.51 25.55 2.89
CA GLU A 243 0.30 26.12 2.26
C GLU A 243 -0.99 25.45 2.74
N THR A 244 -0.93 24.15 3.04
CA THR A 244 -2.07 23.37 3.53
C THR A 244 -2.20 23.36 5.05
N GLY A 245 -1.24 23.96 5.78
CA GLY A 245 -1.21 23.95 7.24
C GLY A 245 -0.85 22.59 7.86
N ILE A 246 -0.35 21.65 7.07
CA ILE A 246 0.07 20.32 7.51
C ILE A 246 1.39 20.44 8.27
N GLN A 247 1.44 19.88 9.48
CA GLN A 247 2.57 20.09 10.40
C GLN A 247 3.58 18.93 10.42
N THR A 248 3.20 17.77 9.86
CA THR A 248 3.99 16.54 9.94
C THR A 248 4.26 15.97 8.55
N VAL A 249 5.55 15.72 8.26
CA VAL A 249 6.03 15.12 7.01
C VAL A 249 6.89 13.90 7.32
N HIS A 250 6.64 12.79 6.63
CA HIS A 250 7.43 11.57 6.70
C HIS A 250 8.17 11.35 5.37
N LEU A 251 9.50 11.24 5.44
CA LEU A 251 10.35 10.90 4.31
C LEU A 251 10.74 9.43 4.42
N LEU A 252 10.35 8.60 3.46
CA LEU A 252 10.55 7.16 3.52
C LEU A 252 11.70 6.75 2.57
N PRO A 253 12.80 6.19 3.07
CA PRO A 253 13.92 5.79 2.22
C PRO A 253 13.51 4.65 1.28
N TYR A 254 13.91 4.74 0.01
CA TYR A 254 13.66 3.70 -0.98
C TYR A 254 14.29 2.36 -0.58
N HIS A 255 13.52 1.28 -0.76
CA HIS A 255 13.96 -0.09 -0.57
C HIS A 255 13.51 -1.00 -1.72
N THR A 256 14.18 -2.13 -1.90
CA THR A 256 13.92 -3.09 -3.00
C THR A 256 13.08 -4.31 -2.59
N LEU A 257 12.38 -4.24 -1.44
CA LEU A 257 11.58 -5.35 -0.88
C LEU A 257 10.50 -5.90 -1.84
N GLY A 258 10.05 -5.12 -2.83
CA GLY A 258 9.09 -5.58 -3.84
C GLY A 258 9.63 -6.51 -4.92
N THR A 259 10.95 -6.53 -5.14
CA THR A 259 11.57 -7.22 -6.30
C THR A 259 11.21 -8.72 -6.36
N ASP A 260 11.18 -9.39 -5.22
CA ASP A 260 10.81 -10.81 -5.14
C ASP A 260 9.34 -11.05 -5.50
N LYS A 261 8.43 -10.12 -5.17
CA LYS A 261 7.00 -10.24 -5.52
C LYS A 261 6.78 -10.16 -7.02
N TYR A 262 7.52 -9.31 -7.73
CA TYR A 262 7.51 -9.29 -9.21
C TYR A 262 7.96 -10.63 -9.79
N ARG A 263 9.09 -11.19 -9.29
CA ARG A 263 9.57 -12.50 -9.72
C ARG A 263 8.53 -13.59 -9.48
N GLN A 264 7.90 -13.61 -8.30
CA GLN A 264 6.83 -14.56 -7.96
C GLN A 264 5.60 -14.41 -8.87
N MET A 265 5.31 -13.18 -9.30
CA MET A 265 4.27 -12.87 -10.28
C MET A 265 4.70 -13.10 -11.74
N GLY A 266 5.93 -13.60 -11.99
CA GLY A 266 6.44 -13.80 -13.35
C GLY A 266 6.56 -12.50 -14.14
N LEU A 267 6.81 -11.39 -13.45
CA LEU A 267 6.95 -10.05 -14.00
C LEU A 267 8.40 -9.57 -13.85
N ALA A 268 8.87 -8.78 -14.82
CA ALA A 268 10.09 -8.03 -14.65
C ALA A 268 9.86 -6.87 -13.67
N TYR A 269 10.82 -6.60 -12.79
CA TYR A 269 10.76 -5.41 -11.94
C TYR A 269 10.99 -4.17 -12.82
N PRO A 270 10.06 -3.20 -12.86
CA PRO A 270 10.11 -2.13 -13.85
C PRO A 270 11.07 -0.99 -13.46
N TYR A 271 11.49 -0.92 -12.19
CA TYR A 271 12.50 0.05 -11.77
C TYR A 271 13.91 -0.48 -12.04
N PRO A 272 14.85 0.37 -12.49
CA PRO A 272 16.25 -0.02 -12.59
C PRO A 272 16.80 -0.51 -11.24
N HIS A 273 17.79 -1.40 -11.30
CA HIS A 273 18.55 -1.81 -10.13
C HIS A 273 19.36 -0.61 -9.62
N ILE A 274 18.86 0.01 -8.55
CA ILE A 274 19.49 1.13 -7.86
C ILE A 274 19.64 0.77 -6.38
N THR A 275 20.73 1.24 -5.78
CA THR A 275 21.02 1.11 -4.35
C THR A 275 19.86 1.69 -3.52
N PRO A 276 19.33 0.93 -2.54
CA PRO A 276 18.41 1.46 -1.53
C PRO A 276 19.00 2.67 -0.80
N LEU A 277 18.15 3.55 -0.29
CA LEU A 277 18.56 4.65 0.58
C LEU A 277 18.52 4.21 2.05
N THR A 278 19.33 4.83 2.89
CA THR A 278 19.24 4.71 4.34
C THR A 278 18.55 5.93 4.94
N LYS A 279 18.35 5.93 6.27
CA LYS A 279 17.80 7.10 6.96
C LYS A 279 18.78 8.27 6.91
N GLU A 280 20.07 7.96 6.99
CA GLU A 280 21.16 8.93 6.96
C GLU A 280 21.18 9.72 5.66
N ASP A 281 20.87 9.07 4.53
CA ASP A 281 20.81 9.73 3.22
C ASP A 281 19.77 10.86 3.16
N LEU A 282 18.73 10.80 4.00
CA LEU A 282 17.61 11.76 4.00
C LEU A 282 17.75 12.85 5.07
N LEU A 283 18.79 12.81 5.91
CA LEU A 283 18.97 13.78 7.01
C LEU A 283 19.07 15.22 6.50
N SER A 284 19.70 15.44 5.35
CA SER A 284 19.81 16.77 4.75
C SER A 284 18.44 17.36 4.38
N TYR A 285 17.52 16.54 3.87
CA TYR A 285 16.15 16.98 3.55
C TYR A 285 15.34 17.27 4.80
N LYS A 286 15.53 16.47 5.86
CA LYS A 286 14.94 16.77 7.16
C LYS A 286 15.38 18.13 7.67
N GLN A 287 16.68 18.43 7.64
CA GLN A 287 17.19 19.74 8.07
C GLN A 287 16.57 20.89 7.26
N ILE A 288 16.50 20.75 5.93
CA ILE A 288 15.88 21.76 5.05
C ILE A 288 14.43 22.02 5.46
N GLY A 289 13.64 20.98 5.70
CA GLY A 289 12.24 21.15 6.08
C GLY A 289 12.06 21.77 7.47
N GLU A 290 12.92 21.41 8.43
CA GLU A 290 12.94 22.01 9.78
C GLU A 290 13.29 23.52 9.72
N GLU A 291 14.31 23.90 8.95
CA GLU A 291 14.68 25.31 8.73
C GLU A 291 13.57 26.13 8.08
N ARG A 292 12.71 25.48 7.29
CA ARG A 292 11.52 26.08 6.67
C ARG A 292 10.31 26.17 7.58
N GLY A 293 10.39 25.64 8.80
CA GLY A 293 9.32 25.71 9.80
C GLY A 293 8.31 24.56 9.77
N ILE A 294 8.61 23.45 9.08
CA ILE A 294 7.84 22.21 9.26
C ILE A 294 8.09 21.69 10.68
N LYS A 295 7.03 21.48 11.46
CA LYS A 295 7.16 21.17 12.89
C LYS A 295 7.74 19.79 13.16
N ASN A 296 7.28 18.79 12.41
CA ASN A 296 7.65 17.39 12.66
C ASN A 296 8.09 16.73 11.35
N ILE A 297 9.38 16.39 11.24
CA ILE A 297 9.88 15.58 10.12
C ILE A 297 10.45 14.27 10.63
N HIS A 298 9.92 13.16 10.11
CA HIS A 298 10.33 11.80 10.43
C HIS A 298 10.94 11.11 9.22
N ILE A 299 11.97 10.29 9.47
CA ILE A 299 12.64 9.41 8.50
C ILE A 299 12.56 7.96 8.98
#